data_AF-A0A9C7PPQ8-F1
#
_entry.id   AF-A0A9C7PPQ8-F1
#
_cell.length_a   1.000
_cell.length_b   1.000
_cell.length_c   1.000
_cell.angle_alpha   90.00
_cell.angle_beta   90.00
_cell.angle_gamma   90.00
#
_symmetry.space_group_name_H-M   'P 1'
#
loop_
_entity.id
_entity.type
_entity.pdbx_description
1 polymer ?
#
loop_
_entity_poly.entity_id
_entity_poly.type
_entity_poly.pdbx_seq_one_letter_code
_entity_poly.pdbx_strand_id
1 'polypeptide(L)'
;MVGGGLPVGAFGGRAEIMAHLAPQGAVYQAGTLSGNPLAMAAGIATLQQVLEVGFYERLGERLDRLIEGLRSVASDTDIPLTTNHVGTMFGLFFTEADTVSSFADVMACDTVRFGRFFHGMLEEGIYLAPSAFEAGFISSAHGNSEIDRTLESARQVLKTLN
;
A
#
# COMPACT_ATOMS: atom_id res chain seq x y z
N MET A 1 -0.15 -10.47 -4.19
CA MET A 1 -1.46 -11.08 -3.88
C MET A 1 -1.60 -12.36 -4.70
N VAL A 2 -2.09 -13.45 -4.12
CA VAL A 2 -2.16 -14.76 -4.80
C VAL A 2 -3.44 -14.98 -5.62
N GLY A 3 -4.45 -14.12 -5.47
CA GLY A 3 -5.78 -14.31 -6.09
C GLY A 3 -6.11 -13.39 -7.23
N GLY A 4 -5.19 -12.49 -7.64
CA GLY A 4 -5.46 -11.55 -8.73
C GLY A 4 -6.70 -10.67 -8.53
N GLY A 5 -6.99 -10.27 -7.29
CA GLY A 5 -8.19 -9.50 -6.92
C GLY A 5 -9.38 -10.34 -6.45
N LEU A 6 -9.32 -11.67 -6.54
CA LEU A 6 -10.34 -12.57 -6.00
C LEU A 6 -10.02 -13.05 -4.57
N PRO A 7 -11.04 -13.41 -3.77
CA PRO A 7 -10.84 -13.90 -2.42
C PRO A 7 -10.02 -15.20 -2.41
N VAL A 8 -8.80 -15.13 -1.89
CA VAL A 8 -7.97 -16.29 -1.63
C VAL A 8 -6.99 -16.00 -0.50
N GLY A 9 -6.78 -17.00 0.36
CA GLY A 9 -5.70 -17.03 1.32
C GLY A 9 -4.86 -18.28 1.08
N ALA A 10 -3.58 -18.21 1.39
CA ALA A 10 -2.68 -19.35 1.38
C ALA A 10 -1.79 -19.29 2.62
N PHE A 11 -1.47 -20.44 3.18
CA PHE A 11 -0.47 -20.60 4.22
C PHE A 11 0.44 -21.76 3.82
N GLY A 12 1.72 -21.63 4.14
CA GLY A 12 2.75 -22.59 3.79
C GLY A 12 3.95 -22.43 4.70
N GLY A 13 4.86 -23.40 4.68
CA GLY A 13 6.02 -23.41 5.55
C GLY A 13 6.86 -24.66 5.35
N ARG A 14 7.58 -25.05 6.39
CA ARG A 14 8.42 -26.26 6.40
C ARG A 14 7.56 -27.51 6.13
N ALA A 15 8.09 -28.41 5.30
CA ALA A 15 7.37 -29.60 4.87
C ALA A 15 6.98 -30.49 6.05
N GLU A 16 7.86 -30.65 7.04
CA GLU A 16 7.59 -31.42 8.26
C GLU A 16 6.42 -30.86 9.08
N ILE A 17 6.18 -29.54 9.02
CA ILE A 17 5.04 -28.90 9.69
C ILE A 17 3.77 -29.09 8.86
N MET A 18 3.84 -28.83 7.55
CA MET A 18 2.68 -28.95 6.64
C MET A 18 2.15 -30.39 6.55
N ALA A 19 3.01 -31.40 6.76
CA ALA A 19 2.63 -32.81 6.81
C ALA A 19 1.66 -33.16 7.95
N HIS A 20 1.47 -32.27 8.95
CA HIS A 20 0.46 -32.45 9.99
C HIS A 20 -0.96 -32.15 9.52
N LEU A 21 -1.16 -31.49 8.37
CA LEU A 21 -2.48 -31.17 7.84
C LEU A 21 -3.17 -32.39 7.22
N ALA A 22 -4.49 -32.47 7.39
CA ALA A 22 -5.30 -33.44 6.68
C ALA A 22 -5.19 -33.26 5.15
N PRO A 23 -5.19 -34.35 4.35
CA PRO A 23 -5.43 -35.74 4.77
C PRO A 23 -4.18 -36.49 5.26
N GLN A 24 -2.99 -35.89 5.20
CA GLN A 24 -1.73 -36.58 5.54
C GLN A 24 -1.51 -36.69 7.06
N GLY A 25 -1.90 -35.66 7.80
CA GLY A 25 -1.85 -35.63 9.26
C GLY A 25 -3.21 -35.38 9.90
N ALA A 26 -3.21 -35.21 11.21
CA ALA A 26 -4.42 -35.14 12.03
C ALA A 26 -5.05 -33.74 12.15
N VAL A 27 -4.37 -32.69 11.71
CA VAL A 27 -4.84 -31.30 11.85
C VAL A 27 -5.81 -30.99 10.73
N TYR A 28 -7.08 -30.80 11.07
CA TYR A 28 -8.13 -30.49 10.11
C TYR A 28 -8.00 -29.04 9.60
N GLN A 29 -8.03 -28.88 8.27
CA GLN A 29 -8.22 -27.61 7.60
C GLN A 29 -9.30 -27.78 6.53
N ALA A 30 -10.24 -26.84 6.48
CA ALA A 30 -11.27 -26.83 5.47
C ALA A 30 -11.51 -25.42 4.93
N GLY A 31 -12.02 -25.37 3.71
CA GLY A 31 -12.53 -24.17 3.07
C GLY A 31 -13.29 -24.57 1.82
N THR A 32 -14.61 -24.38 1.81
CA THR A 32 -15.49 -24.80 0.71
C THR A 32 -15.07 -24.21 -0.65
N LEU A 33 -14.48 -23.01 -0.64
CA LEU A 33 -14.00 -22.31 -1.83
C LEU A 33 -12.48 -22.37 -2.02
N SER A 34 -11.79 -23.17 -1.21
CA SER A 34 -10.35 -23.38 -1.36
C SER A 34 -10.04 -23.96 -2.72
N GLY A 35 -9.15 -23.32 -3.46
CA GLY A 35 -8.74 -23.77 -4.80
C GLY A 35 -9.80 -23.59 -5.89
N ASN A 36 -10.81 -22.72 -5.71
CA ASN A 36 -11.78 -22.47 -6.76
C ASN A 36 -11.08 -22.01 -8.07
N PRO A 37 -11.49 -22.53 -9.24
CA PRO A 37 -10.73 -22.38 -10.48
C PRO A 37 -10.61 -20.93 -10.94
N LEU A 38 -11.59 -20.08 -10.62
CA LEU A 38 -11.56 -18.66 -10.97
C LEU A 38 -10.44 -17.92 -10.23
N ALA A 39 -10.35 -18.09 -8.91
CA ALA A 39 -9.26 -17.50 -8.12
C ALA A 39 -7.90 -18.04 -8.51
N MET A 40 -7.80 -19.34 -8.85
CA MET A 40 -6.55 -19.95 -9.31
C MET A 40 -6.10 -19.38 -10.67
N ALA A 41 -7.01 -19.24 -11.63
CA ALA A 41 -6.69 -18.70 -12.95
C ALA A 41 -6.21 -17.23 -12.85
N ALA A 42 -6.94 -16.39 -12.12
CA ALA A 42 -6.58 -14.99 -11.90
C ALA A 42 -5.26 -14.84 -11.12
N GLY A 43 -5.06 -15.69 -10.12
CA GLY A 43 -3.84 -15.77 -9.33
C GLY A 43 -2.61 -16.10 -10.15
N ILE A 44 -2.68 -17.17 -10.94
CA ILE A 44 -1.58 -17.59 -11.82
C ILE A 44 -1.25 -16.49 -12.84
N ALA A 45 -2.25 -15.92 -13.50
CA ALA A 45 -2.05 -14.85 -14.47
C ALA A 45 -1.38 -13.62 -13.82
N THR A 46 -1.82 -13.23 -12.61
CA THR A 46 -1.22 -12.12 -11.87
C THR A 46 0.23 -12.44 -11.48
N LEU A 47 0.50 -13.65 -10.99
CA LEU A 47 1.84 -14.07 -10.60
C LEU A 47 2.80 -14.06 -11.80
N GLN A 48 2.36 -14.54 -12.97
CA GLN A 48 3.17 -14.50 -14.19
C GLN A 48 3.58 -13.07 -14.56
N GLN A 49 2.71 -12.09 -14.37
CA GLN A 49 3.00 -10.68 -14.65
C GLN A 49 3.96 -10.06 -13.63
N VAL A 50 3.76 -10.31 -12.33
CA VAL A 50 4.64 -9.71 -11.29
C VAL A 50 6.01 -10.39 -11.20
N LEU A 51 6.16 -11.59 -11.76
CA LEU A 51 7.44 -12.32 -11.87
C LEU A 51 8.26 -11.91 -13.10
N GLU A 52 7.76 -11.02 -13.94
CA GLU A 52 8.55 -10.44 -15.03
C GLU A 52 9.78 -9.70 -14.46
N VAL A 53 10.92 -9.84 -15.14
CA VAL A 53 12.16 -9.19 -14.73
C VAL A 53 11.98 -7.66 -14.72
N GLY A 54 12.44 -7.01 -13.66
CA GLY A 54 12.34 -5.56 -13.52
C GLY A 54 10.98 -5.05 -13.04
N PHE A 55 9.99 -5.93 -12.78
CA PHE A 55 8.64 -5.50 -12.42
C PHE A 55 8.62 -4.66 -11.14
N TYR A 56 9.27 -5.15 -10.08
CA TYR A 56 9.31 -4.46 -8.79
C TYR A 56 10.27 -3.27 -8.79
N GLU A 57 11.33 -3.32 -9.57
CA GLU A 57 12.28 -2.22 -9.76
C GLU A 57 11.57 -1.00 -10.36
N ARG A 58 10.83 -1.20 -11.46
CA ARG A 58 10.04 -0.12 -12.10
C ARG A 58 8.98 0.46 -11.17
N LEU A 59 8.38 -0.36 -10.32
CA LEU A 59 7.42 0.10 -9.30
C LEU A 59 8.12 0.87 -8.19
N GLY A 60 9.27 0.40 -7.73
CA GLY A 60 10.10 1.09 -6.73
C GLY A 60 10.45 2.50 -7.18
N GLU A 61 10.97 2.67 -8.40
CA GLU A 61 11.32 3.98 -8.97
C GLU A 61 10.12 4.95 -8.98
N ARG A 62 8.93 4.44 -9.29
CA ARG A 62 7.68 5.22 -9.29
C ARG A 62 7.25 5.59 -7.88
N LEU A 63 7.39 4.67 -6.93
CA LEU A 63 7.06 4.94 -5.53
C LEU A 63 8.03 5.97 -4.95
N ASP A 64 9.32 5.82 -5.20
CA ASP A 64 10.36 6.75 -4.74
C ASP A 64 10.04 8.17 -5.21
N ARG A 65 9.67 8.32 -6.49
CA ARG A 65 9.25 9.60 -7.06
C ARG A 65 8.02 10.18 -6.37
N LEU A 66 7.00 9.35 -6.12
CA LEU A 66 5.79 9.79 -5.41
C LEU A 66 6.13 10.25 -3.98
N ILE A 67 6.94 9.47 -3.26
CA ILE A 67 7.26 9.73 -1.86
C ILE A 67 8.15 10.96 -1.70
N GLU A 68 9.19 11.09 -2.53
CA GLU A 68 10.05 12.27 -2.52
C GLU A 68 9.26 13.52 -2.94
N GLY A 69 8.39 13.39 -3.94
CA GLY A 69 7.49 14.47 -4.34
C GLY A 69 6.57 14.92 -3.22
N LEU A 70 5.93 13.98 -2.50
CA LEU A 70 5.05 14.31 -1.38
C LEU A 70 5.80 15.00 -0.23
N ARG A 71 7.02 14.57 0.08
CA ARG A 71 7.89 15.23 1.07
C ARG A 71 8.25 16.65 0.65
N SER A 72 8.67 16.82 -0.61
CA SER A 72 8.99 18.14 -1.16
C SER A 72 7.78 19.08 -1.13
N VAL A 73 6.60 18.60 -1.54
CA VAL A 73 5.37 19.39 -1.50
C VAL A 73 5.02 19.80 -0.07
N ALA A 74 5.10 18.87 0.89
CA ALA A 74 4.81 19.18 2.28
C ALA A 74 5.78 20.23 2.85
N SER A 75 7.07 20.09 2.57
CA SER A 75 8.10 21.08 2.92
C SER A 75 7.83 22.45 2.29
N ASP A 76 7.43 22.51 1.02
CA ASP A 76 7.10 23.78 0.33
C ASP A 76 5.87 24.48 0.94
N THR A 77 4.99 23.72 1.60
CA THR A 77 3.77 24.22 2.24
C THR A 77 3.90 24.46 3.74
N ASP A 78 5.08 24.19 4.33
CA ASP A 78 5.35 24.24 5.77
C ASP A 78 4.42 23.33 6.59
N ILE A 79 4.05 22.18 6.02
CA ILE A 79 3.25 21.15 6.69
C ILE A 79 4.16 19.99 7.10
N PRO A 80 4.29 19.72 8.41
CA PRO A 80 5.00 18.55 8.93
C PRO A 80 4.39 17.25 8.41
N LEU A 81 5.16 16.52 7.59
CA LEU A 81 4.79 15.25 7.01
C LEU A 81 6.03 14.37 6.87
N THR A 82 5.96 13.21 7.49
CA THR A 82 6.94 12.13 7.35
C THR A 82 6.30 10.97 6.61
N THR A 83 7.11 10.21 5.88
CA THR A 83 6.64 9.06 5.12
C THR A 83 7.56 7.86 5.32
N ASN A 84 6.97 6.67 5.32
CA ASN A 84 7.70 5.41 5.24
C ASN A 84 7.29 4.68 3.97
N HIS A 85 8.20 3.93 3.36
CA HIS A 85 7.84 3.01 2.29
C HIS A 85 8.72 1.76 2.33
N VAL A 86 8.14 0.64 1.91
CA VAL A 86 8.84 -0.64 1.75
C VAL A 86 8.24 -1.35 0.54
N GLY A 87 9.08 -1.71 -0.43
CA GLY A 87 8.62 -2.31 -1.68
C GLY A 87 7.66 -1.36 -2.42
N THR A 88 6.39 -1.75 -2.52
CA THR A 88 5.35 -0.97 -3.22
C THR A 88 4.32 -0.35 -2.27
N MET A 89 4.60 -0.39 -0.96
CA MET A 89 3.74 0.10 0.11
C MET A 89 4.29 1.39 0.68
N PHE A 90 3.43 2.31 1.05
CA PHE A 90 3.83 3.55 1.72
C PHE A 90 2.87 3.98 2.82
N GLY A 91 3.32 4.85 3.71
CA GLY A 91 2.51 5.50 4.73
C GLY A 91 2.78 7.01 4.76
N LEU A 92 1.74 7.78 5.10
CA LEU A 92 1.79 9.23 5.23
C LEU A 92 1.47 9.59 6.68
N PHE A 93 2.39 10.28 7.35
CA PHE A 93 2.29 10.57 8.77
C PHE A 93 2.44 12.07 8.99
N PHE A 94 1.35 12.74 9.35
CA PHE A 94 1.39 14.15 9.73
C PHE A 94 1.97 14.28 11.14
N THR A 95 3.24 14.66 11.22
CA THR A 95 4.00 14.73 12.47
C THR A 95 5.23 15.60 12.28
N GLU A 96 5.70 16.22 13.36
CA GLU A 96 6.98 16.95 13.45
C GLU A 96 8.17 16.00 13.59
N ALA A 97 7.93 14.73 13.89
CA ALA A 97 8.99 13.74 14.05
C ALA A 97 9.61 13.39 12.69
N ASP A 98 10.95 13.40 12.62
CA ASP A 98 11.70 13.03 11.41
C ASP A 98 11.43 11.60 10.95
N THR A 99 11.07 10.69 11.88
CA THR A 99 10.83 9.28 11.61
C THR A 99 9.69 8.71 12.43
N VAL A 100 8.93 7.78 11.85
CA VAL A 100 7.91 6.98 12.54
C VAL A 100 8.36 5.52 12.51
N SER A 101 8.72 4.97 13.66
CA SER A 101 9.35 3.65 13.78
C SER A 101 8.64 2.69 14.75
N SER A 102 7.70 3.21 15.52
CA SER A 102 6.94 2.45 16.51
C SER A 102 5.43 2.68 16.37
N PHE A 103 4.64 1.78 16.95
CA PHE A 103 3.20 1.98 17.06
C PHE A 103 2.86 3.25 17.86
N ALA A 104 3.64 3.58 18.89
CA ALA A 104 3.43 4.79 19.68
C ALA A 104 3.64 6.06 18.84
N ASP A 105 4.62 6.05 17.93
CA ASP A 105 4.89 7.17 17.02
C ASP A 105 3.69 7.39 16.07
N VAL A 106 3.14 6.30 15.52
CA VAL A 106 1.94 6.35 14.67
C VAL A 106 0.75 6.94 15.44
N MET A 107 0.55 6.51 16.69
CA MET A 107 -0.54 7.00 17.54
C MET A 107 -0.38 8.47 17.95
N ALA A 108 0.83 9.01 17.88
CA ALA A 108 1.11 10.42 18.15
C ALA A 108 0.89 11.35 16.94
N CYS A 109 0.64 10.79 15.74
CA CYS A 109 0.45 11.57 14.52
C CYS A 109 -0.91 12.31 14.49
N ASP A 110 -0.96 13.42 13.75
CA ASP A 110 -2.16 14.23 13.56
C ASP A 110 -3.15 13.55 12.59
N THR A 111 -3.97 12.66 13.15
CA THR A 111 -5.02 11.94 12.42
C THR A 111 -6.16 12.85 11.94
N VAL A 112 -6.37 14.01 12.58
CA VAL A 112 -7.40 14.98 12.17
C VAL A 112 -6.96 15.68 10.88
N ARG A 113 -5.70 16.08 10.80
CA ARG A 113 -5.11 16.64 9.58
C ARG A 113 -5.04 15.62 8.46
N PHE A 114 -4.71 14.36 8.75
CA PHE A 114 -4.84 13.28 7.77
C PHE A 114 -6.27 13.19 7.23
N GLY A 115 -7.28 13.25 8.10
CA GLY A 115 -8.68 13.23 7.69
C GLY A 115 -9.04 14.38 6.74
N ARG A 116 -8.59 15.61 7.03
CA ARG A 116 -8.78 16.77 6.13
C ARG A 116 -8.05 16.58 4.80
N PHE A 117 -6.80 16.12 4.84
CA PHE A 117 -6.00 15.83 3.66
C PHE A 117 -6.66 14.78 2.77
N PHE A 118 -7.14 13.67 3.35
CA PHE A 118 -7.84 12.61 2.64
C PHE A 118 -9.06 13.15 1.88
N HIS A 119 -9.90 13.96 2.53
CA HIS A 119 -11.09 14.52 1.86
C HIS A 119 -10.72 15.51 0.76
N GLY A 120 -9.73 16.38 0.98
CA GLY A 120 -9.26 17.27 -0.08
C GLY A 120 -8.68 16.52 -1.29
N MET A 121 -7.91 15.47 -1.04
CA MET A 121 -7.39 14.60 -2.11
C MET A 121 -8.52 13.90 -2.85
N LEU A 122 -9.57 13.48 -2.14
CA LEU A 122 -10.76 12.86 -2.74
C LEU A 122 -11.53 13.84 -3.64
N GLU A 123 -11.66 15.10 -3.23
CA GLU A 123 -12.28 16.17 -4.03
C GLU A 123 -11.49 16.45 -5.32
N GLU A 124 -10.16 16.33 -5.28
CA GLU A 124 -9.26 16.40 -6.45
C GLU A 124 -9.27 15.11 -7.31
N GLY A 125 -10.04 14.10 -6.89
CA GLY A 125 -10.19 12.82 -7.58
C GLY A 125 -9.04 11.83 -7.33
N ILE A 126 -8.30 11.99 -6.25
CA ILE A 126 -7.27 11.05 -5.79
C ILE A 126 -7.78 10.27 -4.58
N TYR A 127 -8.02 8.97 -4.77
CA TYR A 127 -8.51 8.09 -3.71
C TYR A 127 -7.35 7.46 -2.93
N LEU A 128 -7.07 8.00 -1.74
CA LEU A 128 -6.11 7.43 -0.79
C LEU A 128 -6.78 6.40 0.13
N ALA A 129 -5.98 5.72 0.97
CA ALA A 129 -6.54 4.88 2.02
C ALA A 129 -7.33 5.77 3.02
N PRO A 130 -8.59 5.43 3.36
CA PRO A 130 -9.45 6.26 4.22
C PRO A 130 -9.12 6.12 5.71
N SER A 131 -7.84 5.91 6.06
CA SER A 131 -7.37 5.72 7.43
C SER A 131 -5.89 6.11 7.52
N ALA A 132 -5.54 6.87 8.55
CA ALA A 132 -4.15 7.24 8.85
C ALA A 132 -3.28 6.04 9.29
N PHE A 133 -3.91 4.90 9.57
CA PHE A 133 -3.25 3.68 10.04
C PHE A 133 -3.07 2.64 8.93
N GLU A 134 -3.58 2.90 7.74
CA GLU A 134 -3.49 1.99 6.59
C GLU A 134 -2.32 2.38 5.68
N ALA A 135 -1.71 1.36 5.08
CA ALA A 135 -0.72 1.59 4.05
C ALA A 135 -1.42 1.98 2.73
N GLY A 136 -0.82 2.93 2.02
CA GLY A 136 -1.08 3.16 0.61
C GLY A 136 -0.34 2.16 -0.28
N PHE A 137 -0.88 1.93 -1.47
CA PHE A 137 -0.30 1.03 -2.47
C PHE A 137 -0.27 1.73 -3.82
N ILE A 138 0.80 1.49 -4.58
CA ILE A 138 0.82 1.78 -6.02
C ILE A 138 0.63 0.49 -6.83
N SER A 139 0.23 0.64 -8.08
CA SER A 139 0.08 -0.48 -9.02
C SER A 139 0.92 -0.25 -10.29
N SER A 140 1.16 -1.31 -11.07
CA SER A 140 1.92 -1.23 -12.32
C SER A 140 1.27 -0.32 -13.37
N ALA A 141 -0.01 -0.01 -13.21
CA ALA A 141 -0.75 0.91 -14.04
C ALA A 141 -0.44 2.39 -13.76
N HIS A 142 0.10 2.73 -12.58
CA HIS A 142 0.48 4.11 -12.27
C HIS A 142 1.73 4.48 -13.07
N GLY A 143 1.61 5.46 -13.95
CA GLY A 143 2.71 6.07 -14.69
C GLY A 143 3.07 7.45 -14.14
N ASN A 144 3.90 8.16 -14.91
CA ASN A 144 4.35 9.50 -14.53
C ASN A 144 3.18 10.49 -14.44
N SER A 145 2.19 10.40 -15.33
CA SER A 145 1.01 11.27 -15.36
C SER A 145 0.17 11.17 -14.09
N GLU A 146 -0.06 9.95 -13.58
CA GLU A 146 -0.86 9.75 -12.37
C GLU A 146 -0.11 10.25 -11.13
N ILE A 147 1.21 10.06 -11.10
CA ILE A 147 2.07 10.59 -10.04
C ILE A 147 2.08 12.12 -10.07
N ASP A 148 2.28 12.72 -11.24
CA ASP A 148 2.31 14.19 -11.39
C ASP A 148 1.01 14.83 -10.95
N ARG A 149 -0.13 14.25 -11.38
CA ARG A 149 -1.44 14.69 -10.94
C ARG A 149 -1.61 14.57 -9.43
N THR A 150 -1.15 13.46 -8.84
CA THR A 150 -1.23 13.24 -7.39
C THR A 150 -0.41 14.28 -6.62
N LEU A 151 0.79 14.62 -7.09
CA LEU A 151 1.65 15.62 -6.46
C LEU A 151 1.08 17.04 -6.59
N GLU A 152 0.52 17.38 -7.75
CA GLU A 152 -0.13 18.68 -7.93
C GLU A 152 -1.36 18.83 -7.03
N SER A 153 -2.24 17.82 -7.00
CA SER A 153 -3.40 17.82 -6.11
C SER A 153 -2.98 17.87 -4.63
N ALA A 154 -1.96 17.11 -4.23
CA ALA A 154 -1.43 17.17 -2.87
C ALA A 154 -0.95 18.58 -2.51
N ARG A 155 -0.30 19.28 -3.44
CA ARG A 155 0.16 20.66 -3.26
C ARG A 155 -0.99 21.63 -3.06
N GLN A 156 -2.07 21.49 -3.82
CA GLN A 156 -3.25 22.34 -3.65
C GLN A 156 -3.94 22.06 -2.31
N VAL A 157 -4.13 20.79 -1.96
CA VAL A 157 -4.80 20.39 -0.72
C VAL A 157 -4.00 20.82 0.50
N LEU A 158 -2.68 20.57 0.54
CA LEU A 158 -1.84 20.92 1.69
C LEU A 158 -1.87 22.42 2.02
N LYS A 159 -1.95 23.30 1.01
CA LYS A 159 -2.10 24.75 1.21
C LYS A 159 -3.39 25.14 1.95
N THR A 160 -4.43 24.30 1.88
CA THR A 160 -5.70 24.53 2.60
C THR A 160 -5.68 24.03 4.05
N LEU A 161 -4.61 23.33 4.45
CA LEU A 161 -4.47 22.75 5.78
C LEU A 161 -3.69 23.64 6.76
N ASN A 162 -3.12 24.75 6.28
CA ASN A 162 -2.54 25.82 7.09
C ASN A 162 -3.60 26.56 7.92
#